data_AF-A0A380RBT6-F1
#
_entry.id   AF-A0A380RBT6-F1
#
_cell.length_a   1.000
_cell.length_b   1.000
_cell.length_c   1.000
_cell.angle_alpha   90.00
_cell.angle_beta   90.00
_cell.angle_gamma   90.00
#
_symmetry.space_group_name_H-M   'P 1'
#
loop_
_entity.id
_entity.type
_entity.pdbx_description
1 polymer ?
#
loop_
_entity_poly.entity_id
_entity_poly.type
_entity_poly.pdbx_seq_one_letter_code
_entity_poly.pdbx_strand_id
1 'polypeptide(L)'
;MNITGINYRKVFINFSIDHTFDHVMEAEIPFEGDDLSVIQIARESIHTTYKKYAQTQDVIDQFKDLIEKYGILDWIGKTPALPKKIECESSGTQSYLTLRFDDGSSSTVTFREVPEETGKKAESEFTKLFFSCIKDEKKISEEETYPTLKECRELKEEHGPVVAIETSSFEMGMMYNSNIWYTQTIEKIPDKEGFVKVTLKRKQGDLPEQTDSIEVESEIFSKVQEISDRENLPVWNYAALDPNRPREMVFDYSFSSNINIYYDDTLITGATGIKRSIGEAACKTGGSEVDKQLSKLIKECVAASGAHIEVSTANPFLAPVTPGGMPGTVNQIMGMGTFMNMNTSQQTPSPASEPAPTGPWDCPCGQKGNTGKFCPECGGPRC
;
A
#
# COMPACT_ATOMS: atom_id res chain seq x y z
N MET A 1 11.39 -20.28 32.66
CA MET A 1 11.42 -19.96 31.22
C MET A 1 12.74 -19.30 30.95
N ASN A 2 13.57 -19.93 30.14
CA ASN A 2 14.85 -19.34 29.71
C ASN A 2 14.62 -18.58 28.41
N ILE A 3 15.27 -17.42 28.26
CA ILE A 3 15.19 -16.63 27.03
C ILE A 3 16.16 -17.23 26.02
N THR A 4 15.63 -17.70 24.90
CA THR A 4 16.39 -18.35 23.81
C THR A 4 16.75 -17.37 22.69
N GLY A 5 16.20 -16.16 22.71
CA GLY A 5 16.53 -15.09 21.78
C GLY A 5 15.60 -13.89 21.92
N ILE A 6 15.89 -12.86 21.14
CA ILE A 6 15.06 -11.66 21.04
C ILE A 6 14.78 -11.31 19.58
N ASN A 7 13.62 -10.72 19.32
CA ASN A 7 13.36 -9.95 18.12
C ASN A 7 13.20 -8.48 18.50
N TYR A 8 14.11 -7.64 18.02
CA TYR A 8 14.05 -6.20 18.22
C TYR A 8 13.44 -5.55 16.98
N ARG A 9 12.27 -4.94 17.14
CA ARG A 9 11.54 -4.27 16.04
C ARG A 9 11.50 -2.78 16.29
N LYS A 10 12.04 -1.99 15.37
CA LYS A 10 11.98 -0.53 15.39
C LYS A 10 11.15 -0.06 14.20
N VAL A 11 10.01 0.55 14.50
CA VAL A 11 9.09 1.14 13.53
C VAL A 11 9.38 2.63 13.46
N PHE A 12 9.75 3.09 12.26
CA PHE A 12 9.89 4.50 11.96
C PHE A 12 8.57 4.98 11.34
N ILE A 13 7.88 5.87 12.05
CA ILE A 13 6.60 6.42 11.62
C ILE A 13 6.89 7.80 11.03
N ASN A 14 6.79 7.91 9.72
CA ASN A 14 6.96 9.18 9.01
C ASN A 14 5.63 9.61 8.39
N PHE A 15 5.12 10.76 8.80
CA PHE A 15 3.84 11.31 8.35
C PHE A 15 3.97 12.29 7.18
N SER A 16 5.12 12.35 6.50
CA SER A 16 5.25 13.21 5.32
C SER A 16 4.19 12.87 4.26
N ILE A 17 3.47 13.92 3.83
CA ILE A 17 2.12 13.91 3.22
C ILE A 17 1.98 13.01 1.97
N ASP A 18 3.07 12.68 1.28
CA ASP A 18 2.97 11.95 0.00
C ASP A 18 3.43 10.49 0.07
N HIS A 19 4.22 10.12 1.08
CA HIS A 19 4.69 8.75 1.27
C HIS A 19 4.88 8.43 2.75
N THR A 20 3.90 7.75 3.36
CA THR A 20 4.11 7.02 4.61
C THR A 20 4.91 5.76 4.28
N PHE A 21 6.23 5.89 4.23
CA PHE A 21 7.11 4.73 4.28
C PHE A 21 7.23 4.32 5.75
N ASP A 22 6.50 3.28 6.13
CA ASP A 22 6.80 2.56 7.35
C ASP A 22 8.08 1.78 7.09
N HIS A 23 9.23 2.40 7.37
CA HIS A 23 10.47 1.65 7.46
C HIS A 23 10.36 0.84 8.75
N VAL A 24 10.02 -0.43 8.59
CA VAL A 24 10.07 -1.40 9.67
C VAL A 24 11.45 -2.04 9.63
N MET A 25 12.22 -1.81 10.69
CA MET A 25 13.49 -2.48 10.90
C MET A 25 13.30 -3.54 11.98
N GLU A 26 13.36 -4.80 11.58
CA GLU A 26 13.31 -5.95 12.49
C GLU A 26 14.67 -6.60 12.58
N ALA A 27 14.98 -7.16 13.74
CA ALA A 27 16.22 -7.85 13.97
C ALA A 27 15.99 -9.09 14.83
N GLU A 28 16.25 -10.26 14.25
CA GLU A 28 16.25 -11.51 15.01
C GLU A 28 17.64 -11.78 15.58
N ILE A 29 17.72 -11.99 16.90
CA ILE A 29 18.96 -12.21 17.65
C ILE A 29 18.81 -13.48 18.48
N PRO A 30 19.24 -14.65 17.97
CA PRO A 30 19.24 -15.89 18.74
C PRO A 30 20.29 -15.81 19.86
N PHE A 31 19.96 -16.35 21.03
CA PHE A 31 20.89 -16.46 22.17
C PHE A 31 21.58 -17.83 22.25
N GLU A 32 21.13 -18.77 21.44
CA GLU A 32 21.61 -20.15 21.39
C GLU A 32 21.77 -20.59 19.94
N GLY A 33 22.65 -21.56 19.70
CA GLY A 33 22.94 -22.12 18.37
C GLY A 33 24.34 -21.81 17.86
N ASP A 34 24.76 -22.55 16.82
CA ASP A 34 26.10 -22.44 16.24
C ASP A 34 26.27 -21.19 15.36
N ASP A 35 25.17 -20.55 14.96
CA ASP A 35 25.14 -19.36 14.09
C ASP A 35 24.65 -18.14 14.87
N LEU A 36 25.57 -17.50 15.58
CA LEU A 36 25.30 -16.23 16.26
C LEU A 36 25.30 -15.11 15.22
N SER A 37 24.16 -14.94 14.55
CA SER A 37 23.96 -13.85 13.59
C SER A 37 22.67 -13.07 13.86
N VAL A 38 22.72 -11.78 13.53
CA VAL A 38 21.55 -10.90 13.52
C VAL A 38 21.03 -10.82 12.11
N ILE A 39 19.75 -11.12 11.91
CA ILE A 39 19.07 -10.92 10.63
C ILE A 39 18.29 -9.61 10.74
N GLN A 40 18.81 -8.56 10.10
CA GLN A 40 18.09 -7.31 9.92
C GLN A 40 17.14 -7.44 8.73
N ILE A 41 15.86 -7.17 8.94
CA ILE A 41 14.83 -7.13 7.90
C ILE A 41 14.38 -5.67 7.77
N ALA A 42 14.57 -5.10 6.59
CA ALA A 42 14.04 -3.80 6.22
C ALA A 42 12.93 -4.00 5.18
N ARG A 43 11.69 -3.69 5.54
CA ARG A 43 10.55 -3.76 4.61
C ARG A 43 10.24 -2.39 4.06
N GLU A 44 10.21 -2.29 2.73
CA GLU A 44 9.78 -1.12 1.99
C GLU A 44 8.61 -1.50 1.07
N SER A 45 7.92 -0.52 0.48
CA SER A 45 6.79 -0.79 -0.41
C SER A 45 7.18 -1.45 -1.74
N ILE A 46 8.47 -1.45 -2.07
CA ILE A 46 8.98 -1.91 -3.37
C ILE A 46 9.89 -3.13 -3.25
N HIS A 47 10.43 -3.44 -2.08
CA HIS A 47 11.28 -4.60 -1.83
C HIS A 47 11.43 -4.84 -0.32
N THR A 48 11.97 -6.01 0.04
CA THR A 48 12.41 -6.31 1.40
C THR A 48 13.89 -6.68 1.37
N THR A 49 14.69 -6.04 2.20
CA THR A 49 16.12 -6.38 2.34
C THR A 49 16.35 -7.20 3.60
N TYR A 50 17.07 -8.31 3.44
CA TYR A 50 17.56 -9.16 4.51
C TYR A 50 19.08 -8.99 4.60
N LYS A 51 19.56 -8.44 5.72
CA LYS A 51 21.00 -8.29 5.98
C LYS A 51 21.37 -9.16 7.16
N LYS A 52 22.31 -10.08 6.95
CA LYS A 52 22.81 -10.97 8.00
C LYS A 52 24.12 -10.43 8.53
N TYR A 53 24.26 -10.30 9.85
CA TYR A 53 25.45 -9.77 10.51
C TYR A 53 26.01 -10.76 11.52
N ALA A 54 27.33 -10.96 11.52
CA ALA A 54 28.01 -11.78 12.52
C ALA A 54 27.93 -11.13 13.91
N GLN A 55 27.64 -11.92 14.94
CA GLN A 55 27.67 -11.47 16.33
C GLN A 55 28.63 -12.29 17.18
N THR A 56 28.97 -11.71 18.33
CA THR A 56 29.80 -12.34 19.36
C THR A 56 28.95 -12.70 20.57
N GLN A 57 29.39 -13.68 21.35
CA GLN A 57 28.74 -14.04 22.61
C GLN A 57 28.66 -12.83 23.56
N ASP A 58 29.67 -11.97 23.57
CA ASP A 58 29.71 -10.73 24.34
C ASP A 58 28.51 -9.80 24.07
N VAL A 59 28.07 -9.68 22.81
CA VAL A 59 26.88 -8.88 22.46
C VAL A 59 25.59 -9.50 23.01
N ILE A 60 25.49 -10.83 22.97
CA ILE A 60 24.34 -11.57 23.52
C ILE A 60 24.28 -11.39 25.04
N ASP A 61 25.43 -11.48 25.70
CA ASP A 61 25.53 -11.27 27.15
C ASP A 61 25.14 -9.84 27.51
N GLN A 62 25.55 -8.83 26.71
CA GLN A 62 25.09 -7.45 26.89
C GLN A 62 23.56 -7.30 26.75
N PHE A 63 22.90 -8.01 25.83
CA PHE A 63 21.44 -7.99 25.75
C PHE A 63 20.78 -8.63 26.98
N LYS A 64 21.33 -9.75 27.48
CA LYS A 64 20.86 -10.39 28.71
C LYS A 64 21.03 -9.46 29.92
N ASP A 65 22.17 -8.80 30.02
CA ASP A 65 22.44 -7.81 31.07
C ASP A 65 21.45 -6.66 31.03
N LEU A 66 21.07 -6.15 29.83
CA LEU A 66 20.04 -5.12 29.70
C LEU A 66 18.65 -5.64 30.11
N ILE A 67 18.29 -6.87 29.74
CA ILE A 67 17.03 -7.51 30.13
C ILE A 67 16.92 -7.59 31.66
N GLU A 68 17.97 -8.05 32.33
CA GLU A 68 18.03 -8.17 33.79
C GLU A 68 18.04 -6.79 34.46
N LYS A 69 18.90 -5.88 34.00
CA LYS A 69 19.06 -4.51 34.53
C LYS A 69 17.75 -3.72 34.58
N TYR A 70 16.89 -3.88 33.57
CA TYR A 70 15.61 -3.17 33.48
C TYR A 70 14.41 -3.98 33.97
N GLY A 71 14.61 -5.24 34.39
CA GLY A 71 13.54 -6.13 34.82
C GLY A 71 12.49 -6.33 33.72
N ILE A 72 12.93 -6.52 32.46
CA ILE A 72 12.04 -6.56 31.29
C ILE A 72 10.97 -7.66 31.41
N LEU A 73 11.30 -8.78 32.07
CA LEU A 73 10.35 -9.88 32.29
C LEU A 73 9.14 -9.44 33.13
N ASP A 74 9.30 -8.47 34.03
CA ASP A 74 8.20 -7.95 34.85
C ASP A 74 7.23 -7.08 34.04
N TRP A 75 7.54 -6.80 32.77
CA TRP A 75 6.71 -5.95 31.90
C TRP A 75 5.72 -6.79 31.10
N ILE A 76 6.01 -8.09 30.90
CA ILE A 76 5.16 -9.02 30.17
C ILE A 76 3.74 -9.02 30.74
N GLY A 77 2.76 -8.81 29.87
CA GLY A 77 1.34 -8.81 30.23
C GLY A 77 0.85 -7.54 30.92
N LYS A 78 1.71 -6.54 31.14
CA LYS A 78 1.24 -5.20 31.55
C LYS A 78 0.55 -4.54 30.37
N THR A 79 -0.56 -3.85 30.65
CA THR A 79 -1.19 -3.01 29.64
C THR A 79 -0.26 -1.85 29.33
N PRO A 80 0.17 -1.67 28.07
CA PRO A 80 0.97 -0.52 27.69
C PRO A 80 0.23 0.77 28.04
N ALA A 81 0.97 1.76 28.54
CA ALA A 81 0.43 3.10 28.67
C ALA A 81 -0.08 3.54 27.28
N LEU A 82 -1.25 4.20 27.25
CA LEU A 82 -1.75 4.79 26.02
C LEU A 82 -0.62 5.64 25.44
N PRO A 83 -0.21 5.37 24.20
CA PRO A 83 0.87 6.14 23.64
C PRO A 83 0.51 7.61 23.54
N LYS A 84 1.56 8.42 23.68
CA LYS A 84 1.46 9.84 23.40
C LYS A 84 1.09 9.97 21.93
N LYS A 85 -0.09 10.56 21.68
CA LYS A 85 -0.57 10.86 20.34
C LYS A 85 0.54 11.58 19.57
N ILE A 86 1.03 10.94 18.51
CA ILE A 86 1.99 11.56 17.60
C ILE A 86 1.17 12.47 16.69
N GLU A 87 1.45 13.77 16.71
CA GLU A 87 0.80 14.71 15.79
C GLU A 87 1.27 14.42 14.36
N CYS A 88 0.36 14.48 13.38
CA CYS A 88 0.59 14.14 11.97
C CYS A 88 1.72 14.93 11.26
N GLU A 89 2.38 15.87 11.93
CA GLU A 89 3.50 16.65 11.38
C GLU A 89 4.86 16.20 11.95
N SER A 90 4.87 15.31 12.92
CA SER A 90 6.09 14.86 13.61
C SER A 90 6.43 13.42 13.27
N SER A 91 7.68 13.14 12.91
CA SER A 91 8.15 11.76 12.82
C SER A 91 8.28 11.16 14.22
N GLY A 92 7.89 9.90 14.34
CA GLY A 92 8.01 9.12 15.57
C GLY A 92 8.85 7.88 15.35
N THR A 93 9.47 7.38 16.41
CA THR A 93 10.02 6.03 16.42
C THR A 93 9.44 5.25 17.57
N GLN A 94 9.11 4.00 17.32
CA GLN A 94 8.74 3.09 18.38
C GLN A 94 9.54 1.81 18.29
N SER A 95 10.03 1.37 19.43
CA SER A 95 10.75 0.12 19.57
C SER A 95 9.92 -0.91 20.33
N TYR A 96 9.95 -2.15 19.86
CA TYR A 96 9.33 -3.32 20.45
C TYR A 96 10.41 -4.36 20.68
N LEU A 97 10.29 -5.08 21.79
CA LEU A 97 11.19 -6.18 22.11
C LEU A 97 10.34 -7.43 22.31
N THR A 98 10.52 -8.42 21.43
CA THR A 98 9.88 -9.73 21.56
C THR A 98 10.88 -10.70 22.16
N LEU A 99 10.58 -11.25 23.33
CA LEU A 99 11.37 -12.30 23.96
C LEU A 99 10.87 -13.66 23.46
N ARG A 100 11.79 -14.55 23.08
CA ARG A 100 11.51 -15.95 22.74
C ARG A 100 11.95 -16.84 23.90
N PHE A 101 11.16 -17.86 24.22
CA PHE A 101 11.40 -18.77 25.33
C PHE A 101 11.71 -20.19 24.86
N ASP A 102 12.27 -20.99 25.77
CA ASP A 102 12.64 -22.39 25.55
C ASP A 102 11.45 -23.33 25.32
N ASP A 103 10.25 -22.95 25.75
CA ASP A 103 9.00 -23.67 25.48
C ASP A 103 8.37 -23.35 24.11
N GLY A 104 9.03 -22.50 23.32
CA GLY A 104 8.54 -22.05 22.00
C GLY A 104 7.53 -20.90 22.07
N SER A 105 7.16 -20.43 23.26
CA SER A 105 6.34 -19.24 23.42
C SER A 105 7.15 -17.96 23.14
N SER A 106 6.43 -16.86 22.89
CA SER A 106 7.02 -15.53 22.78
C SER A 106 6.17 -14.50 23.51
N SER A 107 6.80 -13.39 23.91
CA SER A 107 6.11 -12.27 24.53
C SER A 107 6.71 -10.96 24.05
N THR A 108 5.86 -10.08 23.54
CA THR A 108 6.24 -8.74 23.09
C THR A 108 6.03 -7.76 24.23
N VAL A 109 7.06 -6.96 24.50
CA VAL A 109 6.98 -5.82 25.41
C VAL A 109 7.25 -4.53 24.64
N THR A 110 6.54 -3.49 25.03
CA THR A 110 6.81 -2.13 24.58
C THR A 110 7.55 -1.37 25.68
N PHE A 111 8.53 -0.54 25.29
CA PHE A 111 9.24 0.32 26.27
C PHE A 111 8.33 1.38 26.94
N ARG A 112 7.04 1.42 26.58
CA ARG A 112 6.01 2.32 27.13
C ARG A 112 5.21 1.69 28.29
N GLU A 113 5.40 0.40 28.59
CA GLU A 113 4.70 -0.33 29.68
C GLU A 113 5.17 0.03 31.11
N VAL A 114 6.16 0.91 31.23
CA VAL A 114 6.84 1.25 32.48
C VAL A 114 6.92 2.74 32.74
N PRO A 115 7.32 3.18 33.96
CA PRO A 115 7.57 4.58 34.23
C PRO A 115 8.42 5.22 33.12
N GLU A 116 7.94 6.35 32.62
CA GLU A 116 8.39 6.98 31.37
C GLU A 116 9.92 7.12 31.28
N GLU A 117 10.59 7.46 32.39
CA GLU A 117 12.04 7.59 32.46
C GLU A 117 12.79 6.26 32.31
N THR A 118 12.31 5.20 32.98
CA THR A 118 12.94 3.87 32.89
C THR A 118 12.78 3.28 31.50
N GLY A 119 11.58 3.39 30.93
CA GLY A 119 11.26 2.92 29.58
C GLY A 119 12.12 3.58 28.52
N LYS A 120 12.20 4.91 28.52
CA LYS A 120 13.05 5.68 27.58
C LYS A 120 14.53 5.33 27.70
N LYS A 121 15.01 5.14 28.93
CA LYS A 121 16.41 4.77 29.17
C LYS A 121 16.73 3.38 28.65
N ALA A 122 15.85 2.41 28.91
CA ALA A 122 15.95 1.06 28.37
C ALA A 122 15.94 1.10 26.83
N GLU A 123 14.94 1.76 26.22
CA GLU A 123 14.85 1.89 24.76
C GLU A 123 16.13 2.46 24.14
N SER A 124 16.70 3.50 24.76
CA SER A 124 17.94 4.14 24.29
C SER A 124 19.14 3.18 24.34
N GLU A 125 19.29 2.41 25.42
CA GLU A 125 20.40 1.46 25.57
C GLU A 125 20.25 0.26 24.63
N PHE A 126 19.04 -0.32 24.51
CA PHE A 126 18.76 -1.38 23.55
C PHE A 126 18.98 -0.91 22.11
N THR A 127 18.50 0.30 21.76
CA THR A 127 18.74 0.91 20.44
C THR A 127 20.23 1.04 20.15
N LYS A 128 21.02 1.55 21.11
CA LYS A 128 22.47 1.74 20.93
C LYS A 128 23.18 0.40 20.73
N LEU A 129 22.86 -0.60 21.55
CA LEU A 129 23.44 -1.94 21.43
C LEU A 129 23.07 -2.54 20.07
N PHE A 130 21.81 -2.47 19.68
CA PHE A 130 21.32 -2.94 18.39
C PHE A 130 22.08 -2.32 17.21
N PHE A 131 22.21 -0.99 17.14
CA PHE A 131 22.95 -0.34 16.05
C PHE A 131 24.45 -0.67 16.05
N SER A 132 25.02 -1.08 17.19
CA SER A 132 26.41 -1.57 17.25
C SER A 132 26.57 -2.98 16.64
N CYS A 133 25.48 -3.73 16.51
CA CYS A 133 25.44 -5.08 15.95
C CYS A 133 25.41 -5.05 14.42
N ILE A 134 24.75 -4.06 13.82
CA ILE A 134 24.46 -3.98 12.37
C ILE A 134 25.42 -3.07 11.58
N LYS A 135 26.69 -3.04 11.98
CA LYS A 135 27.74 -2.31 11.23
C LYS A 135 28.14 -3.09 9.99
N ASP A 136 28.42 -2.39 8.88
CA ASP A 136 28.81 -3.01 7.60
C ASP A 136 30.03 -3.94 7.70
N GLU A 137 30.98 -3.64 8.59
CA GLU A 137 32.16 -4.48 8.85
C GLU A 137 31.81 -5.89 9.37
N LYS A 138 30.61 -6.07 9.95
CA LYS A 138 30.10 -7.36 10.45
C LYS A 138 29.14 -8.04 9.47
N LYS A 139 28.84 -7.43 8.31
CA LYS A 139 27.84 -7.95 7.36
C LYS A 139 28.36 -9.23 6.69
N ILE A 140 27.60 -10.31 6.84
CA ILE A 140 27.84 -11.62 6.23
C ILE A 140 27.22 -11.69 4.83
N SER A 141 25.95 -11.28 4.72
CA SER A 141 25.20 -11.34 3.46
C SER A 141 24.13 -10.25 3.40
N GLU A 142 23.71 -9.94 2.18
CA GLU A 142 22.61 -9.03 1.88
C GLU A 142 21.82 -9.63 0.73
N GLU A 143 20.52 -9.82 0.95
CA GLU A 143 19.58 -10.36 -0.02
C GLU A 143 18.41 -9.39 -0.15
N GLU A 144 17.99 -9.14 -1.39
CA GLU A 144 16.83 -8.33 -1.70
C GLU A 144 15.75 -9.25 -2.28
N THR A 145 14.56 -9.20 -1.69
CA THR A 145 13.41 -9.98 -2.16
C THR A 145 12.24 -9.05 -2.50
N TYR A 146 11.36 -9.56 -3.35
CA TYR A 146 10.16 -8.85 -3.80
C TYR A 146 8.95 -9.70 -3.41
N PRO A 147 8.42 -9.53 -2.18
CA PRO A 147 7.37 -10.39 -1.66
C PRO A 147 6.16 -10.39 -2.59
N THR A 148 5.74 -11.58 -2.99
CA THR A 148 4.48 -11.78 -3.68
C THR A 148 3.32 -11.58 -2.72
N LEU A 149 2.13 -11.27 -3.24
CA LEU A 149 0.93 -11.18 -2.39
C LEU A 149 0.66 -12.46 -1.60
N LYS A 150 1.03 -13.63 -2.15
CA LYS A 150 0.90 -14.91 -1.46
C LYS A 150 1.78 -14.96 -0.20
N GLU A 151 3.03 -14.54 -0.30
CA GLU A 151 3.97 -14.48 0.84
C GLU A 151 3.52 -13.43 1.85
N CYS A 152 3.04 -12.26 1.38
CA CYS A 152 2.47 -11.24 2.26
C CYS A 152 1.32 -11.79 3.10
N ARG A 153 0.41 -12.60 2.53
CA ARG A 153 -0.73 -13.19 3.25
C ARG A 153 -0.32 -14.16 4.37
N GLU A 154 0.90 -14.70 4.33
CA GLU A 154 1.43 -15.56 5.39
C GLU A 154 1.95 -14.75 6.58
N LEU A 155 2.27 -13.47 6.37
CA LEU A 155 2.59 -12.52 7.43
C LEU A 155 1.32 -12.18 8.22
N LYS A 156 1.50 -11.81 9.49
CA LYS A 156 0.45 -11.22 10.33
C LYS A 156 0.96 -9.90 10.86
N GLU A 157 0.19 -8.84 10.65
CA GLU A 157 0.45 -7.53 11.21
C GLU A 157 -0.81 -7.10 11.95
N GLU A 158 -0.63 -6.71 13.22
CA GLU A 158 -1.72 -6.12 13.99
C GLU A 158 -2.01 -4.72 13.46
N HIS A 159 -3.28 -4.37 13.39
CA HIS A 159 -3.72 -3.04 13.00
C HIS A 159 -4.93 -2.62 13.84
N GLY A 160 -5.10 -1.32 13.99
CA GLY A 160 -6.24 -0.71 14.63
C GLY A 160 -7.47 -0.66 13.72
N PRO A 161 -8.53 0.04 14.16
CA PRO A 161 -9.72 0.21 13.34
C PRO A 161 -9.45 1.14 12.15
N VAL A 162 -10.09 0.87 11.02
CA VAL A 162 -10.05 1.73 9.83
C VAL A 162 -10.71 3.07 10.15
N VAL A 163 -10.03 4.18 9.85
CA VAL A 163 -10.49 5.55 10.08
C VAL A 163 -10.64 6.38 8.80
N ALA A 164 -9.95 6.01 7.74
CA ALA A 164 -10.18 6.57 6.42
C ALA A 164 -9.87 5.55 5.32
N ILE A 165 -10.47 5.76 4.16
CA ILE A 165 -10.13 5.06 2.93
C ILE A 165 -10.10 6.06 1.78
N GLU A 166 -9.13 5.90 0.89
CA GLU A 166 -8.91 6.81 -0.22
C GLU A 166 -8.63 6.01 -1.50
N THR A 167 -9.25 6.41 -2.60
CA THR A 167 -8.79 6.07 -3.94
C THR A 167 -8.07 7.27 -4.54
N SER A 168 -6.88 7.04 -5.06
CA SER A 168 -6.15 8.04 -5.85
C SER A 168 -5.89 7.46 -7.23
N SER A 169 -6.13 8.27 -8.26
CA SER A 169 -5.79 7.96 -9.65
C SER A 169 -4.99 9.10 -10.23
N PHE A 170 -3.95 8.75 -10.97
CA PHE A 170 -3.08 9.68 -11.65
C PHE A 170 -2.91 9.26 -13.10
N GLU A 171 -3.19 10.18 -14.00
CA GLU A 171 -3.07 9.99 -15.44
C GLU A 171 -2.02 10.97 -15.97
N MET A 172 -1.05 10.49 -16.73
CA MET A 172 -0.11 11.32 -17.48
C MET A 172 -0.26 11.04 -18.97
N GLY A 173 -0.72 12.04 -19.71
CA GLY A 173 -0.63 12.07 -21.16
C GLY A 173 0.66 12.74 -21.64
N MET A 174 0.96 12.55 -22.93
CA MET A 174 2.11 13.17 -23.60
C MET A 174 1.93 14.66 -23.90
N MET A 175 0.71 15.19 -23.76
CA MET A 175 0.43 16.59 -24.05
C MET A 175 0.76 17.47 -22.85
N TYR A 176 1.32 18.65 -23.11
CA TYR A 176 1.47 19.69 -22.08
C TYR A 176 0.11 19.89 -21.39
N ASN A 177 0.13 19.95 -20.05
CA ASN A 177 -1.07 20.18 -19.23
C ASN A 177 -2.12 19.06 -19.23
N SER A 178 -1.76 17.83 -19.65
CA SER A 178 -2.69 16.69 -19.71
C SER A 178 -2.69 15.81 -18.47
N ASN A 179 -1.84 16.08 -17.48
CA ASN A 179 -1.80 15.33 -16.24
C ASN A 179 -3.07 15.57 -15.43
N ILE A 180 -3.71 14.49 -14.97
CA ILE A 180 -4.90 14.55 -14.12
C ILE A 180 -4.60 13.77 -12.85
N TRP A 181 -4.83 14.42 -11.72
CA TRP A 181 -4.87 13.78 -10.42
C TRP A 181 -6.31 13.86 -9.89
N TYR A 182 -6.82 12.72 -9.42
CA TYR A 182 -8.15 12.62 -8.87
C TYR A 182 -8.14 11.73 -7.64
N THR A 183 -8.71 12.23 -6.56
CA THR A 183 -8.71 11.57 -5.26
C THR A 183 -10.11 11.59 -4.67
N GLN A 184 -10.54 10.45 -4.14
CA GLN A 184 -11.77 10.30 -3.38
C GLN A 184 -11.40 9.80 -1.99
N THR A 185 -11.59 10.63 -0.98
CA THR A 185 -11.22 10.32 0.41
C THR A 185 -12.50 10.24 1.25
N ILE A 186 -12.65 9.17 2.01
CA ILE A 186 -13.76 8.97 2.95
C ILE A 186 -13.17 8.81 4.34
N GLU A 187 -13.53 9.71 5.25
CA GLU A 187 -12.93 9.80 6.59
C GLU A 187 -14.01 9.71 7.67
N LYS A 188 -13.70 9.04 8.79
CA LYS A 188 -14.54 9.10 9.99
C LYS A 188 -14.55 10.52 10.53
N ILE A 189 -15.73 11.00 10.92
CA ILE A 189 -15.87 12.27 11.62
C ILE A 189 -15.74 12.00 13.12
N PRO A 190 -14.78 12.63 13.83
CA PRO A 190 -14.71 12.53 15.28
C PRO A 190 -16.05 12.92 15.91
N ASP A 191 -16.49 12.15 16.90
CA ASP A 191 -17.70 12.42 17.70
C ASP A 191 -19.05 12.32 16.95
N LYS A 192 -19.08 11.83 15.69
CA LYS A 192 -20.31 11.54 14.94
C LYS A 192 -20.35 10.10 14.42
N GLU A 193 -20.83 9.18 15.25
CA GLU A 193 -20.97 7.77 14.87
C GLU A 193 -21.96 7.61 13.69
N GLY A 194 -21.61 6.73 12.74
CA GLY A 194 -22.40 6.48 11.53
C GLY A 194 -22.26 7.53 10.42
N PHE A 195 -21.61 8.67 10.68
CA PHE A 195 -21.34 9.70 9.67
C PHE A 195 -19.89 9.68 9.19
N VAL A 196 -19.74 9.93 7.90
CA VAL A 196 -18.44 10.01 7.23
C VAL A 196 -18.35 11.31 6.44
N LYS A 197 -17.14 11.84 6.32
CA LYS A 197 -16.84 12.96 5.44
C LYS A 197 -16.30 12.41 4.12
N VAL A 198 -17.03 12.67 3.04
CA VAL A 198 -16.56 12.39 1.67
C VAL A 198 -15.89 13.65 1.16
N THR A 199 -14.66 13.52 0.65
CA THR A 199 -13.90 14.60 0.03
C THR A 199 -13.45 14.15 -1.35
N LEU A 200 -13.79 14.93 -2.36
CA LEU A 200 -13.29 14.75 -3.72
C LEU A 200 -12.24 15.84 -3.99
N LYS A 201 -11.12 15.46 -4.60
CA LYS A 201 -10.11 16.41 -5.11
C LYS A 201 -9.78 16.09 -6.55
N ARG A 202 -9.62 17.13 -7.36
CA ARG A 202 -9.22 17.01 -8.76
C ARG A 202 -8.24 18.13 -9.13
N LYS A 203 -7.13 17.77 -9.75
CA LYS A 203 -6.13 18.69 -10.30
C LYS A 203 -5.83 18.29 -11.74
N GLN A 204 -5.96 19.22 -12.68
CA GLN A 204 -5.67 18.98 -14.10
C GLN A 204 -4.66 20.00 -14.59
N GLY A 205 -3.42 19.55 -14.80
CA GLY A 205 -2.31 20.42 -15.18
C GLY A 205 -2.21 21.67 -14.29
N ASP A 206 -2.16 22.83 -14.93
CA ASP A 206 -2.02 24.16 -14.35
C ASP A 206 -3.35 24.74 -13.85
N LEU A 207 -4.49 24.09 -14.13
CA LEU A 207 -5.79 24.56 -13.62
C LEU A 207 -5.82 24.48 -12.08
N PRO A 208 -6.49 25.41 -11.39
CA PRO A 208 -6.64 25.34 -9.93
C PRO A 208 -7.19 23.99 -9.47
N GLU A 209 -6.75 23.51 -8.30
CA GLU A 209 -7.32 22.33 -7.68
C GLU A 209 -8.79 22.58 -7.35
N GLN A 210 -9.64 21.62 -7.69
CA GLN A 210 -11.05 21.62 -7.35
C GLN A 210 -11.27 20.64 -6.21
N THR A 211 -12.01 21.07 -5.19
CA THR A 211 -12.33 20.25 -4.01
C THR A 211 -13.81 20.40 -3.69
N ASP A 212 -14.48 19.28 -3.41
CA ASP A 212 -15.83 19.24 -2.85
C ASP A 212 -15.85 18.31 -1.64
N SER A 213 -16.64 18.63 -0.63
CA SER A 213 -16.75 17.79 0.57
C SER A 213 -18.12 17.85 1.22
N ILE A 214 -18.66 16.66 1.54
CA ILE A 214 -20.00 16.48 2.10
C ILE A 214 -19.94 15.44 3.22
N GLU A 215 -20.71 15.68 4.29
CA GLU A 215 -20.96 14.69 5.34
C GLU A 215 -22.18 13.84 4.98
N VAL A 216 -22.07 12.52 5.09
CA VAL A 216 -23.16 11.58 4.78
C VAL A 216 -23.18 10.43 5.80
N GLU A 217 -24.36 9.88 6.05
CA GLU A 217 -24.50 8.65 6.83
C GLU A 217 -24.04 7.45 6.00
N SER A 218 -23.17 6.59 6.55
CA SER A 218 -22.60 5.45 5.84
C SER A 218 -22.02 4.39 6.77
N GLU A 219 -22.26 3.12 6.45
CA GLU A 219 -21.67 1.95 7.12
C GLU A 219 -20.37 1.46 6.44
N ILE A 220 -19.77 2.27 5.57
CA ILE A 220 -18.60 1.87 4.77
C ILE A 220 -17.45 1.32 5.62
N PHE A 221 -17.18 1.92 6.79
CA PHE A 221 -16.05 1.52 7.63
C PHE A 221 -16.21 0.12 8.22
N SER A 222 -17.41 -0.30 8.59
CA SER A 222 -17.66 -1.66 9.07
C SER A 222 -17.36 -2.69 7.97
N LYS A 223 -17.74 -2.38 6.72
CA LYS A 223 -17.50 -3.24 5.56
C LYS A 223 -16.02 -3.29 5.17
N VAL A 224 -15.34 -2.14 5.17
CA VAL A 224 -13.90 -2.06 4.89
C VAL A 224 -13.10 -2.76 5.99
N GLN A 225 -13.50 -2.62 7.26
CA GLN A 225 -12.87 -3.33 8.37
C GLN A 225 -12.99 -4.85 8.19
N GLU A 226 -14.18 -5.37 7.86
CA GLU A 226 -14.40 -6.80 7.63
C GLU A 226 -13.48 -7.35 6.52
N ILE A 227 -13.35 -6.62 5.42
CA ILE A 227 -12.45 -7.00 4.32
C ILE A 227 -10.98 -6.93 4.79
N SER A 228 -10.62 -5.89 5.54
CA SER A 228 -9.27 -5.71 6.08
C SER A 228 -8.86 -6.86 6.98
N ASP A 229 -9.69 -7.22 7.95
CA ASP A 229 -9.45 -8.30 8.90
C ASP A 229 -9.39 -9.66 8.19
N ARG A 230 -10.30 -9.91 7.23
CA ARG A 230 -10.38 -11.16 6.48
C ARG A 230 -9.15 -11.39 5.59
N GLU A 231 -8.73 -10.35 4.87
CA GLU A 231 -7.66 -10.45 3.87
C GLU A 231 -6.28 -10.09 4.44
N ASN A 232 -6.23 -9.63 5.69
CA ASN A 232 -5.06 -9.04 6.32
C ASN A 232 -4.46 -7.93 5.42
N LEU A 233 -5.25 -6.88 5.14
CA LEU A 233 -4.84 -5.85 4.18
C LEU A 233 -3.57 -5.05 4.54
N PRO A 234 -3.18 -4.82 5.81
CA PRO A 234 -1.97 -4.06 6.12
C PRO A 234 -0.70 -4.65 5.47
N VAL A 235 -0.55 -5.97 5.46
CA VAL A 235 0.65 -6.63 4.91
C VAL A 235 0.72 -6.60 3.38
N TRP A 236 -0.38 -6.25 2.69
CA TRP A 236 -0.38 -6.10 1.23
C TRP A 236 0.46 -4.91 0.78
N ASN A 237 0.74 -3.96 1.69
CA ASN A 237 1.63 -2.83 1.47
C ASN A 237 3.08 -3.26 1.16
N TYR A 238 3.47 -4.48 1.52
CA TYR A 238 4.80 -5.04 1.24
C TYR A 238 4.87 -5.83 -0.07
N ALA A 239 3.73 -6.02 -0.76
CA ALA A 239 3.72 -6.75 -2.02
C ALA A 239 4.47 -5.93 -3.08
N ALA A 240 5.42 -6.57 -3.74
CA ALA A 240 6.30 -5.92 -4.72
C ALA A 240 6.36 -6.69 -6.04
N LEU A 241 6.59 -5.96 -7.13
CA LEU A 241 6.90 -6.57 -8.43
C LEU A 241 8.41 -6.68 -8.58
N ASP A 242 8.90 -7.90 -8.78
CA ASP A 242 10.30 -8.16 -9.10
C ASP A 242 10.72 -7.37 -10.36
N PRO A 243 11.69 -6.45 -10.26
CA PRO A 243 12.14 -5.62 -11.38
C PRO A 243 12.81 -6.44 -12.49
N ASN A 244 13.27 -7.67 -12.20
CA ASN A 244 13.85 -8.56 -13.20
C ASN A 244 12.79 -9.26 -14.04
N ARG A 245 11.51 -9.22 -13.64
CA ARG A 245 10.42 -9.72 -14.49
C ARG A 245 10.20 -8.77 -15.66
N PRO A 246 10.09 -9.28 -16.90
CA PRO A 246 9.80 -8.44 -18.05
C PRO A 246 8.49 -7.70 -17.82
N ARG A 247 8.55 -6.36 -17.79
CA ARG A 247 7.37 -5.52 -17.72
C ARG A 247 6.71 -5.52 -19.10
N GLU A 248 5.38 -5.71 -19.14
CA GLU A 248 4.61 -5.46 -20.34
C GLU A 248 4.86 -4.01 -20.79
N MET A 249 5.02 -3.82 -22.11
CA MET A 249 5.53 -2.58 -22.71
C MET A 249 4.88 -1.31 -22.15
N VAL A 250 5.73 -0.31 -21.94
CA VAL A 250 5.34 1.05 -21.58
C VAL A 250 4.60 1.67 -22.77
N PHE A 251 3.28 1.84 -22.64
CA PHE A 251 2.53 2.69 -23.54
C PHE A 251 2.91 4.16 -23.30
N ASP A 252 2.69 5.02 -24.29
CA ASP A 252 2.90 6.48 -24.21
C ASP A 252 1.92 7.17 -23.25
N TYR A 253 1.06 6.41 -22.59
CA TYR A 253 0.14 6.85 -21.56
C TYR A 253 0.44 6.09 -20.26
N SER A 254 0.60 6.84 -19.16
CA SER A 254 0.78 6.26 -17.84
C SER A 254 -0.47 6.52 -17.00
N PHE A 255 -1.05 5.45 -16.47
CA PHE A 255 -2.15 5.48 -15.52
C PHE A 255 -1.73 4.70 -14.29
N SER A 256 -1.90 5.29 -13.11
CA SER A 256 -1.79 4.58 -11.85
C SER A 256 -3.04 4.84 -11.02
N SER A 257 -3.47 3.81 -10.30
CA SER A 257 -4.54 3.90 -9.32
C SER A 257 -4.14 3.11 -8.08
N ASN A 258 -4.31 3.71 -6.91
CA ASN A 258 -4.02 3.09 -5.63
C ASN A 258 -5.21 3.26 -4.68
N ILE A 259 -5.44 2.24 -3.86
CA ILE A 259 -6.33 2.34 -2.70
C ILE A 259 -5.47 2.46 -1.46
N ASN A 260 -5.69 3.52 -0.68
CA ASN A 260 -5.03 3.77 0.59
C ASN A 260 -6.02 3.56 1.71
N ILE A 261 -5.66 2.78 2.72
CA ILE A 261 -6.47 2.56 3.92
C ILE A 261 -5.69 3.15 5.10
N TYR A 262 -6.39 3.90 5.93
CA TYR A 262 -5.82 4.55 7.11
C TYR A 262 -6.36 3.86 8.36
N TYR A 263 -5.45 3.42 9.22
CA TYR A 263 -5.75 2.73 10.47
C TYR A 263 -5.47 3.63 11.67
N ASP A 264 -6.29 3.53 12.70
CA ASP A 264 -6.00 4.11 14.01
C ASP A 264 -5.20 3.12 14.86
N ASP A 265 -3.91 3.07 14.59
CA ASP A 265 -2.97 2.24 15.33
C ASP A 265 -2.58 2.87 16.67
N THR A 266 -3.39 3.78 17.24
CA THR A 266 -3.07 4.40 18.53
C THR A 266 -2.83 3.34 19.61
N LEU A 267 -3.54 2.21 19.63
CA LEU A 267 -3.28 1.18 20.64
C LEU A 267 -2.01 0.36 20.39
N ILE A 268 -1.49 0.38 19.17
CA ILE A 268 -0.35 -0.44 18.74
C ILE A 268 0.91 0.43 18.68
N THR A 269 0.89 1.40 17.75
CA THR A 269 2.01 2.27 17.42
C THR A 269 1.91 3.65 18.10
N GLY A 270 0.70 4.06 18.51
CA GLY A 270 0.48 5.41 19.02
C GLY A 270 0.32 6.51 17.98
N ALA A 271 0.28 6.08 16.73
CA ALA A 271 -0.04 6.92 15.60
C ALA A 271 -1.49 6.71 15.19
N THR A 272 -2.18 7.81 14.95
CA THR A 272 -3.49 7.81 14.28
C THR A 272 -3.28 7.97 12.78
N GLY A 273 -4.06 7.27 11.96
CA GLY A 273 -4.06 7.47 10.51
C GLY A 273 -2.85 6.86 9.81
N ILE A 274 -2.38 5.71 10.29
CA ILE A 274 -1.34 4.93 9.63
C ILE A 274 -1.85 4.46 8.27
N LYS A 275 -1.21 4.93 7.20
CA LYS A 275 -1.60 4.64 5.82
C LYS A 275 -0.96 3.33 5.34
N ARG A 276 -1.76 2.48 4.69
CA ARG A 276 -1.36 1.26 3.99
C ARG A 276 -1.90 1.31 2.57
N SER A 277 -1.04 1.11 1.58
CA SER A 277 -1.42 1.18 0.17
C SER A 277 -1.61 -0.24 -0.39
N ILE A 278 -2.77 -0.47 -0.99
CA ILE A 278 -2.99 -1.59 -1.89
C ILE A 278 -2.50 -1.14 -3.27
N GLY A 279 -1.22 -1.43 -3.52
CA GLY A 279 -0.55 -1.03 -4.74
C GLY A 279 -0.82 -1.97 -5.91
N GLU A 280 -0.35 -1.55 -7.09
CA GLU A 280 -0.42 -2.30 -8.34
C GLU A 280 0.12 -3.74 -8.22
N ALA A 281 1.19 -3.93 -7.44
CA ALA A 281 1.79 -5.24 -7.21
C ALA A 281 0.81 -6.25 -6.59
N ALA A 282 0.10 -5.85 -5.53
CA ALA A 282 -0.92 -6.68 -4.90
C ALA A 282 -2.06 -6.99 -5.89
N CYS A 283 -2.54 -5.98 -6.63
CA CYS A 283 -3.60 -6.16 -7.62
C CYS A 283 -3.20 -7.16 -8.73
N LYS A 284 -1.98 -7.05 -9.26
CA LYS A 284 -1.46 -7.93 -10.32
C LYS A 284 -1.16 -9.36 -9.86
N THR A 285 -0.93 -9.56 -8.57
CA THR A 285 -0.56 -10.88 -8.00
C THR A 285 -1.70 -11.59 -7.27
N GLY A 286 -2.95 -11.18 -7.52
CA GLY A 286 -4.16 -11.88 -7.05
C GLY A 286 -5.12 -11.04 -6.20
N GLY A 287 -4.81 -9.76 -5.98
CA GLY A 287 -5.63 -8.84 -5.17
C GLY A 287 -6.76 -8.13 -5.92
N SER A 288 -6.90 -8.35 -7.23
CA SER A 288 -7.82 -7.58 -8.08
C SER A 288 -9.31 -7.65 -7.68
N GLU A 289 -9.75 -8.75 -7.06
CA GLU A 289 -11.13 -8.87 -6.59
C GLU A 289 -11.39 -8.02 -5.34
N VAL A 290 -10.42 -7.96 -4.42
CA VAL A 290 -10.52 -7.13 -3.22
C VAL A 290 -10.44 -5.65 -3.59
N ASP A 291 -9.56 -5.29 -4.52
CA ASP A 291 -9.48 -3.94 -5.09
C ASP A 291 -10.83 -3.49 -5.70
N LYS A 292 -11.50 -4.36 -6.46
CA LYS A 292 -12.84 -4.11 -7.01
C LYS A 292 -13.89 -3.93 -5.91
N GLN A 293 -13.87 -4.77 -4.87
CA GLN A 293 -14.79 -4.68 -3.74
C GLN A 293 -14.64 -3.34 -3.02
N LEU A 294 -13.41 -2.95 -2.67
CA LEU A 294 -13.11 -1.67 -2.01
C LEU A 294 -13.47 -0.48 -2.90
N SER A 295 -13.07 -0.51 -4.17
CA SER A 295 -13.43 0.52 -5.17
C SER A 295 -14.94 0.68 -5.31
N LYS A 296 -15.69 -0.43 -5.27
CA LYS A 296 -17.15 -0.40 -5.34
C LYS A 296 -17.75 0.28 -4.11
N LEU A 297 -17.29 -0.08 -2.90
CA LEU A 297 -17.75 0.55 -1.65
C LEU A 297 -17.54 2.07 -1.64
N ILE A 298 -16.37 2.53 -2.10
CA ILE A 298 -16.05 3.96 -2.19
C ILE A 298 -16.98 4.65 -3.19
N LYS A 299 -17.14 4.09 -4.40
CA LYS A 299 -18.01 4.64 -5.44
C LYS A 299 -19.47 4.73 -5.00
N GLU A 300 -19.98 3.71 -4.32
CA GLU A 300 -21.35 3.72 -3.77
C GLU A 300 -21.51 4.81 -2.70
N CYS A 301 -20.54 4.97 -1.81
CA CYS A 301 -20.57 6.02 -0.78
C CYS A 301 -20.48 7.43 -1.38
N VAL A 302 -19.59 7.64 -2.36
CA VAL A 302 -19.47 8.91 -3.08
C VAL A 302 -20.78 9.23 -3.81
N ALA A 303 -21.36 8.27 -4.54
CA ALA A 303 -22.63 8.46 -5.24
C ALA A 303 -23.78 8.79 -4.27
N ALA A 304 -23.85 8.13 -3.11
CA ALA A 304 -24.85 8.39 -2.09
C ALA A 304 -24.68 9.77 -1.42
N SER A 305 -23.45 10.28 -1.31
CA SER A 305 -23.17 11.60 -0.73
C SER A 305 -23.64 12.76 -1.60
N GLY A 306 -23.77 12.57 -2.92
CA GLY A 306 -24.02 13.65 -3.87
C GLY A 306 -22.83 14.58 -4.12
N ALA A 307 -21.66 14.28 -3.53
CA ALA A 307 -20.43 15.03 -3.79
C ALA A 307 -20.05 14.91 -5.27
N HIS A 308 -19.72 16.04 -5.88
CA HIS A 308 -19.37 16.07 -7.30
C HIS A 308 -18.36 17.18 -7.60
N ILE A 309 -17.48 16.90 -8.56
CA ILE A 309 -16.57 17.89 -9.13
C ILE A 309 -16.95 18.07 -10.59
N GLU A 310 -17.21 19.31 -11.00
CA GLU A 310 -17.48 19.62 -12.39
C GLU A 310 -16.24 19.32 -13.26
N VAL A 311 -16.36 18.35 -14.16
CA VAL A 311 -15.35 18.10 -15.17
C VAL A 311 -15.47 19.18 -16.24
N SER A 312 -14.69 20.25 -16.11
CA SER A 312 -14.52 21.24 -17.18
C SER A 312 -14.06 20.52 -18.46
N THR A 313 -14.93 20.43 -19.45
CA THR A 313 -14.62 19.90 -20.79
C THR A 313 -13.81 20.87 -21.64
N ALA A 314 -13.67 22.13 -21.19
CA ALA A 314 -12.92 23.14 -21.89
C ALA A 314 -11.46 23.13 -21.42
N ASN A 315 -10.58 22.53 -22.23
CA ASN A 315 -9.16 22.89 -22.18
C ASN A 315 -8.99 24.07 -23.17
N PRO A 316 -8.89 25.33 -22.70
CA PRO A 316 -8.83 26.50 -23.59
C PRO A 316 -7.59 26.50 -24.50
N PHE A 317 -6.57 25.70 -24.18
CA PHE A 317 -5.37 25.50 -25.01
C PHE A 317 -5.57 24.56 -26.22
N LEU A 318 -6.66 23.80 -26.25
CA LEU A 318 -7.04 22.96 -27.40
C LEU A 318 -8.09 23.62 -28.28
N ALA A 319 -8.42 24.90 -28.06
CA ALA A 319 -9.13 25.67 -29.05
C ALA A 319 -8.31 25.63 -30.35
N PRO A 320 -8.82 25.05 -31.45
CA PRO A 320 -8.07 25.03 -32.70
C PRO A 320 -7.79 26.47 -33.08
N VAL A 321 -6.51 26.85 -33.05
CA VAL A 321 -6.06 28.14 -33.57
C VAL A 321 -6.18 28.02 -35.08
N THR A 322 -7.39 28.26 -35.61
CA THR A 322 -7.57 28.39 -37.05
C THR A 322 -6.76 29.61 -37.50
N PRO A 323 -5.84 29.47 -38.46
CA PRO A 323 -5.13 30.61 -39.00
C PRO A 323 -6.14 31.47 -39.78
N GLY A 324 -6.53 32.60 -39.20
CA GLY A 324 -7.51 33.51 -39.78
C GLY A 324 -8.65 33.78 -38.80
N GLY A 325 -8.52 34.85 -38.02
CA GLY A 325 -9.51 35.22 -37.02
C GLY A 325 -10.86 35.59 -37.61
N MET A 326 -11.92 35.03 -37.03
CA MET A 326 -13.20 35.71 -36.87
C MET A 326 -13.83 35.29 -35.53
N PRO A 327 -14.27 36.26 -34.70
CA PRO A 327 -15.02 35.96 -33.49
C PRO A 327 -16.49 35.74 -33.86
N GLY A 328 -17.00 34.53 -33.62
CA GLY A 328 -18.44 34.28 -33.60
C GLY A 328 -18.88 33.03 -34.36
N THR A 329 -19.11 31.94 -33.62
CA THR A 329 -20.31 31.08 -33.64
C THR A 329 -19.99 29.76 -32.92
N VAL A 330 -20.00 29.79 -31.58
CA VAL A 330 -19.77 28.60 -30.73
C VAL A 330 -20.99 27.66 -30.70
N ASN A 331 -22.10 27.98 -31.36
CA ASN A 331 -23.37 27.30 -31.12
C ASN A 331 -23.80 26.24 -32.16
N GLN A 332 -22.87 25.67 -32.93
CA GLN A 332 -23.24 24.65 -33.93
C GLN A 332 -22.20 23.52 -34.14
N ILE A 333 -21.50 23.11 -33.07
CA ILE A 333 -20.80 21.81 -33.00
C ILE A 333 -21.38 20.92 -31.87
N MET A 334 -22.50 21.33 -31.26
CA MET A 334 -23.34 20.48 -30.40
C MET A 334 -24.19 19.52 -31.24
N GLY A 335 -23.54 18.56 -31.92
CA GLY A 335 -24.23 17.58 -32.77
C GLY A 335 -23.53 16.24 -32.93
N MET A 336 -22.50 15.92 -32.14
CA MET A 336 -21.76 14.64 -32.27
C MET A 336 -21.01 14.21 -30.98
N GLY A 337 -21.72 14.14 -29.85
CA GLY A 337 -21.16 13.73 -28.55
C GLY A 337 -21.83 12.55 -27.86
N THR A 338 -22.93 12.01 -28.40
CA THR A 338 -23.65 10.85 -27.84
C THR A 338 -22.99 9.51 -28.20
N PHE A 339 -21.66 9.41 -28.15
CA PHE A 339 -20.94 8.14 -28.41
C PHE A 339 -20.94 7.17 -27.21
N MET A 340 -22.09 7.08 -26.53
CA MET A 340 -22.50 5.92 -25.73
C MET A 340 -23.52 5.12 -26.55
N ASN A 341 -23.10 4.53 -27.68
CA ASN A 341 -23.75 3.36 -28.29
C ASN A 341 -22.85 2.76 -29.38
N MET A 342 -21.80 2.05 -28.99
CA MET A 342 -21.01 1.25 -29.94
C MET A 342 -21.69 -0.11 -30.12
N ASN A 343 -22.72 -0.15 -30.96
CA ASN A 343 -23.14 -1.36 -31.63
C ASN A 343 -23.55 -1.01 -33.07
N THR A 344 -23.20 -1.87 -34.02
CA THR A 344 -23.42 -1.79 -35.48
C THR A 344 -22.41 -0.98 -36.32
N SER A 345 -21.41 -1.73 -36.83
CA SER A 345 -20.95 -1.76 -38.23
C SER A 345 -20.97 -0.48 -39.08
N GLN A 346 -19.78 0.00 -39.47
CA GLN A 346 -19.32 0.04 -40.88
C GLN A 346 -17.90 0.63 -40.99
N GLN A 347 -16.96 -0.18 -41.48
CA GLN A 347 -15.61 0.20 -41.89
C GLN A 347 -15.63 0.78 -43.31
N THR A 348 -14.91 1.88 -43.53
CA THR A 348 -14.37 2.26 -44.84
C THR A 348 -12.85 2.03 -44.85
N PRO A 349 -12.26 1.69 -46.01
CA PRO A 349 -11.10 0.80 -46.08
C PRO A 349 -9.75 1.53 -46.13
N SER A 350 -8.73 0.87 -45.57
CA SER A 350 -7.31 1.13 -45.82
C SER A 350 -6.62 -0.21 -46.15
N PRO A 351 -5.44 -0.20 -46.80
CA PRO A 351 -5.10 -1.16 -47.85
C PRO A 351 -4.75 -2.57 -47.36
N ALA A 352 -5.24 -3.54 -48.14
CA ALA A 352 -4.86 -4.94 -48.25
C ALA A 352 -3.90 -5.49 -47.17
N SER A 353 -4.50 -6.01 -46.09
CA SER A 353 -3.96 -7.18 -45.39
C SER A 353 -4.78 -8.40 -45.86
N GLU A 354 -4.09 -9.51 -46.10
CA GLU A 354 -4.67 -10.77 -46.58
C GLU A 354 -5.90 -11.21 -45.76
N PRO A 355 -6.91 -11.85 -46.38
CA PRO A 355 -8.10 -12.30 -45.68
C PRO A 355 -7.73 -13.32 -44.59
N ALA A 356 -8.16 -13.05 -43.37
CA ALA A 356 -8.13 -14.01 -42.28
C ALA A 356 -8.84 -15.31 -42.71
N PRO A 357 -8.27 -16.50 -42.46
CA PRO A 357 -8.94 -17.76 -42.77
C PRO A 357 -10.20 -17.91 -41.91
N THR A 358 -11.35 -17.69 -42.56
CA THR A 358 -12.70 -17.92 -42.05
C THR A 358 -12.98 -19.42 -41.98
N GLY A 359 -12.47 -20.05 -40.92
CA GLY A 359 -12.80 -21.43 -40.61
C GLY A 359 -12.49 -21.77 -39.15
N PRO A 360 -13.30 -22.63 -38.50
CA PRO A 360 -12.99 -23.16 -37.19
C PRO A 360 -11.60 -23.82 -37.20
N TRP A 361 -10.86 -23.70 -36.09
CA TRP A 361 -9.56 -24.35 -35.93
C TRP A 361 -9.52 -25.18 -34.65
N ASP A 362 -8.73 -26.25 -34.69
CA ASP A 362 -8.53 -27.14 -33.55
C ASP A 362 -7.21 -26.76 -32.86
N CYS A 363 -7.26 -26.58 -31.54
CA CYS A 363 -6.10 -26.23 -30.73
C CYS A 363 -5.27 -27.49 -30.39
N PRO A 364 -3.93 -27.41 -30.36
CA PRO A 364 -3.07 -28.49 -29.89
C PRO A 364 -3.39 -29.00 -28.47
N CYS A 365 -4.07 -28.19 -27.64
CA CYS A 365 -4.53 -28.63 -26.31
C CYS A 365 -5.66 -29.67 -26.36
N GLY A 366 -6.29 -29.88 -27.52
CA GLY A 366 -7.40 -30.82 -27.71
C GLY A 366 -8.74 -30.15 -28.00
N GLN A 367 -8.88 -28.85 -27.73
CA GLN A 367 -10.12 -28.10 -27.99
C GLN A 367 -10.36 -27.90 -29.48
N LYS A 368 -11.51 -28.37 -29.98
CA LYS A 368 -11.88 -28.31 -31.39
C LYS A 368 -12.88 -27.20 -31.69
N GLY A 369 -12.88 -26.72 -32.94
CA GLY A 369 -13.93 -25.82 -33.41
C GLY A 369 -13.82 -24.35 -32.96
N ASN A 370 -12.61 -23.87 -32.62
CA ASN A 370 -12.40 -22.51 -32.15
C ASN A 370 -12.66 -21.50 -33.27
N THR A 371 -13.42 -20.45 -32.97
CA THR A 371 -13.77 -19.36 -33.91
C THR A 371 -13.06 -18.04 -33.59
N GLY A 372 -12.50 -17.91 -32.39
CA GLY A 372 -11.73 -16.75 -31.94
C GLY A 372 -10.24 -16.82 -32.28
N LYS A 373 -9.50 -15.73 -32.00
CA LYS A 373 -8.04 -15.65 -32.16
C LYS A 373 -7.26 -16.50 -31.14
N PHE A 374 -7.88 -16.82 -30.02
CA PHE A 374 -7.30 -17.59 -28.92
C PHE A 374 -8.20 -18.76 -28.56
N CYS A 375 -7.61 -19.84 -28.05
CA CYS A 375 -8.36 -20.98 -27.54
C CYS A 375 -9.04 -20.60 -26.20
N PRO A 376 -10.35 -20.84 -26.03
CA PRO A 376 -11.05 -20.52 -24.79
C PRO A 376 -10.66 -21.43 -23.62
N GLU A 377 -10.03 -22.59 -23.90
CA GLU A 377 -9.60 -23.53 -22.86
C GLU A 377 -8.19 -23.21 -22.33
N CYS A 378 -7.21 -23.05 -23.22
CA CYS A 378 -5.81 -22.88 -22.82
C CYS A 378 -5.25 -21.47 -23.03
N GLY A 379 -6.02 -20.55 -23.66
CA GLY A 379 -5.57 -19.21 -24.00
C GLY A 379 -4.53 -19.13 -25.13
N GLY A 380 -4.10 -20.27 -25.68
CA GLY A 380 -3.11 -20.34 -26.75
C GLY A 380 -3.60 -19.64 -28.03
N PRO A 381 -2.75 -18.86 -28.72
CA PRO A 381 -3.13 -18.24 -29.98
C PRO A 381 -3.34 -19.30 -31.06
N ARG A 382 -4.16 -18.97 -32.06
CA ARG A 382 -4.25 -19.77 -33.29
C ARG A 382 -2.87 -19.84 -33.93
N CYS A 383 -2.33 -21.06 -34.06
CA CYS A 383 -1.04 -21.32 -34.68
C CYS A 383 -1.04 -21.02 -36.18
#